data_AF-A0A969L8E4-F1
#
_entry.id   AF-A0A969L8E4-F1
#
_cell.length_a   1.000
_cell.length_b   1.000
_cell.length_c   1.000
_cell.angle_alpha   90.00
_cell.angle_beta   90.00
_cell.angle_gamma   90.00
#
_symmetry.space_group_name_H-M   'P 1'
#
loop_
_entity.id
_entity.type
_entity.pdbx_description
1 polymer ?
#
loop_
_entity_poly.entity_id
_entity_poly.type
_entity_poly.pdbx_seq_one_letter_code
_entity_poly.pdbx_strand_id
1 'polypeptide(L)'
;MTQDLYRSSLALLTDLYQLTMAYGYWKSGRGEREAVFHLYFRRNPFGGGFTVACGLEMAVDFLNHIRFDESDIAYLASLQGNDGHPLFEKEFINYLARLEFSCDIDAIPEGTLVFPNEPLLRV
;
A
#
# COMPACT_ATOMS: atom_id res chain seq x y z
N MET A 1 20.60 4.21 0.42
CA MET A 1 20.51 5.69 0.37
C MET A 1 19.10 6.20 0.76
N THR A 2 18.25 5.32 1.31
CA THR A 2 16.81 5.55 1.61
C THR A 2 16.47 5.57 3.11
N GLN A 3 17.42 5.24 3.99
CA GLN A 3 17.17 5.10 5.44
C GLN A 3 16.68 6.39 6.14
N ASP A 4 16.99 7.58 5.62
CA ASP A 4 16.52 8.84 6.19
C ASP A 4 15.05 9.18 5.84
N LEU A 5 14.46 8.56 4.80
CA LEU A 5 13.05 8.79 4.42
C LEU A 5 12.07 8.22 5.46
N TYR A 6 12.46 7.15 6.17
CA TYR A 6 11.58 6.39 7.07
C TYR A 6 11.75 6.75 8.56
N ARG A 7 12.19 7.97 8.89
CA ARG A 7 12.29 8.42 10.30
C ARG A 7 10.97 8.29 11.06
N SER A 8 9.85 8.31 10.34
CA SER A 8 8.50 8.02 10.80
C SER A 8 7.88 6.96 9.89
N SER A 9 6.97 6.16 10.43
CA SER A 9 6.14 5.24 9.64
C SER A 9 5.53 5.92 8.42
N LEU A 10 5.57 5.23 7.28
CA LEU A 10 4.88 5.63 6.06
C LEU A 10 3.56 4.86 5.85
N ALA A 11 3.09 4.08 6.83
CA ALA A 11 1.88 3.28 6.68
C ALA A 11 0.62 4.15 6.46
N LEU A 12 0.61 5.37 7.00
CA LEU A 12 -0.45 6.35 6.76
C LEU A 12 -0.26 7.22 5.52
N LEU A 13 0.79 6.99 4.72
CA LEU A 13 0.95 7.63 3.41
C LEU A 13 0.04 6.96 2.37
N THR A 14 -1.26 7.03 2.64
CA THR A 14 -2.33 6.46 1.84
C THR A 14 -3.58 7.31 2.00
N ASP A 15 -4.48 7.26 1.02
CA ASP A 15 -5.79 7.88 1.17
C ASP A 15 -6.62 7.14 2.24
N LEU A 16 -7.39 7.89 3.03
CA LEU A 16 -8.26 7.35 4.08
C LEU A 16 -9.22 6.26 3.56
N TYR A 17 -9.62 6.34 2.29
CA TYR A 17 -10.46 5.34 1.65
C TYR A 17 -9.85 3.94 1.63
N GLN A 18 -8.52 3.81 1.55
CA GLN A 18 -7.86 2.49 1.60
C GLN A 18 -8.06 1.83 2.96
N LEU A 19 -8.01 2.61 4.05
CA LEU A 19 -8.24 2.13 5.40
C LEU A 19 -9.71 1.79 5.65
N THR A 20 -10.65 2.60 5.12
CA THR A 20 -12.08 2.29 5.24
C THR A 20 -12.49 1.08 4.38
N MET A 21 -11.87 0.87 3.21
CA MET A 21 -12.02 -0.37 2.44
C MET A 21 -11.47 -1.57 3.20
N ALA A 22 -10.25 -1.48 3.73
CA ALA A 22 -9.64 -2.54 4.52
C ALA A 22 -10.53 -2.91 5.72
N TYR A 23 -11.09 -1.91 6.40
CA TYR A 23 -12.06 -2.11 7.46
C TYR A 23 -13.33 -2.85 6.99
N GLY A 24 -13.86 -2.50 5.81
CA GLY A 24 -14.98 -3.22 5.19
C GLY A 24 -14.68 -4.69 4.89
N TYR A 25 -13.48 -4.99 4.36
CA TYR A 25 -13.04 -6.37 4.13
C TYR A 25 -12.84 -7.13 5.44
N TRP A 26 -12.24 -6.50 6.45
CA TRP A 26 -12.07 -7.07 7.78
C TRP A 26 -13.42 -7.40 8.43
N LYS A 27 -14.37 -6.45 8.43
CA LYS A 27 -15.72 -6.63 8.94
C LYS A 27 -16.51 -7.75 8.28
N SER A 28 -16.31 -7.95 6.97
CA SER A 28 -17.00 -8.99 6.20
C SER A 28 -16.27 -10.34 6.24
N GLY A 29 -15.19 -10.48 7.00
CA GLY A 29 -14.39 -11.71 7.08
C GLY A 29 -13.67 -12.05 5.78
N ARG A 30 -13.39 -11.04 4.95
CA ARG A 30 -12.76 -11.18 3.61
C ARG A 30 -11.32 -10.66 3.55
N GLY A 31 -10.77 -10.19 4.68
CA GLY A 31 -9.41 -9.63 4.74
C GLY A 31 -8.32 -10.58 4.24
N GLU A 32 -8.47 -11.88 4.53
CA GLU A 32 -7.48 -12.93 4.17
C GLU A 32 -7.80 -13.64 2.84
N ARG A 33 -8.70 -13.08 2.04
CA ARG A 33 -9.03 -13.68 0.74
C ARG A 33 -7.91 -13.41 -0.24
N GLU A 34 -7.37 -14.48 -0.83
CA GLU A 34 -6.39 -14.39 -1.91
C GLU A 34 -6.87 -13.48 -3.05
N ALA A 35 -5.99 -12.57 -3.45
CA ALA A 35 -6.23 -11.58 -4.49
C ALA A 35 -4.94 -11.35 -5.27
N VAL A 36 -5.08 -10.87 -6.51
CA VAL A 36 -3.94 -10.56 -7.39
C VAL A 36 -4.17 -9.19 -8.02
N PHE A 37 -3.17 -8.32 -7.95
CA PHE A 37 -3.17 -6.99 -8.54
C PHE A 37 -2.01 -6.83 -9.52
N HIS A 38 -2.30 -6.24 -10.68
CA HIS A 38 -1.29 -5.91 -11.68
C HIS A 38 -1.16 -4.40 -11.82
N LEU A 39 0.07 -3.90 -11.66
CA LEU A 39 0.44 -2.53 -12.00
C LEU A 39 0.82 -2.47 -13.47
N TYR A 40 0.18 -1.58 -14.23
CA TYR A 40 0.53 -1.29 -15.62
C TYR A 40 0.14 0.16 -15.97
N PHE A 41 0.66 0.65 -17.09
CA PHE A 41 0.31 1.96 -17.63
C PHE A 41 -0.34 1.82 -19.01
N ARG A 42 -1.17 2.78 -19.41
CA ARG A 42 -2.02 2.67 -20.61
C ARG A 42 -1.48 3.37 -21.84
N ARG A 43 -0.55 4.31 -21.67
CA ARG A 43 0.01 5.14 -22.75
C ARG A 43 1.45 5.50 -22.41
N ASN A 44 2.32 5.51 -23.42
CA ASN A 44 3.68 6.00 -23.22
C ASN A 44 3.64 7.47 -22.77
N PRO A 45 4.40 7.83 -21.72
CA PRO A 45 4.56 9.21 -21.33
C PRO A 45 5.26 9.97 -22.46
N PHE A 46 4.98 11.27 -22.55
CA PHE A 46 5.59 12.19 -23.51
C PHE A 46 5.40 11.83 -25.01
N GLY A 47 4.51 10.87 -25.33
CA GLY A 47 4.30 10.41 -26.71
C GLY A 47 5.45 9.59 -27.29
N GLY A 48 6.33 9.05 -26.44
CA GLY A 48 7.47 8.24 -26.86
C GLY A 48 7.11 6.82 -27.35
N GLY A 49 8.12 6.09 -27.83
CA GLY A 49 7.97 4.71 -28.31
C GLY A 49 8.00 3.64 -27.22
N PHE A 50 8.59 3.95 -26.05
CA PHE A 50 8.75 3.04 -24.91
C PHE A 50 8.88 3.84 -23.60
N THR A 51 8.82 3.14 -22.47
CA THR A 51 9.13 3.66 -21.13
C THR A 51 10.23 2.81 -20.51
N VAL A 52 11.02 3.36 -19.58
CA VAL A 52 12.01 2.59 -18.81
C VAL A 52 11.45 2.34 -17.42
N ALA A 53 11.43 1.08 -16.98
CA ALA A 53 11.00 0.71 -15.63
C ALA A 53 12.04 1.16 -14.59
N CYS A 54 11.62 1.91 -13.57
CA CYS A 54 12.46 2.38 -12.47
C CYS A 54 11.65 2.46 -11.16
N GLY A 55 12.33 2.39 -10.01
CA GLY A 55 11.72 2.61 -8.67
C GLY A 55 11.34 1.34 -7.90
N LEU A 56 11.74 0.17 -8.38
CA LEU A 56 11.55 -1.12 -7.72
C LEU A 56 12.32 -1.20 -6.38
N GLU A 57 13.55 -0.69 -6.31
CA GLU A 57 14.34 -0.64 -5.06
C GLU A 57 13.58 0.12 -3.97
N MET A 58 13.05 1.29 -4.30
CA MET A 58 12.25 2.09 -3.36
C MET A 58 10.96 1.38 -2.94
N ALA A 59 10.28 0.71 -3.87
CA ALA A 59 9.08 -0.06 -3.56
C ALA A 59 9.37 -1.23 -2.61
N VAL A 60 10.42 -2.00 -2.88
CA VAL A 60 10.86 -3.11 -2.02
C VAL A 60 11.30 -2.61 -0.66
N ASP A 61 12.06 -1.52 -0.59
CA ASP A 61 12.45 -0.88 0.66
C ASP A 61 11.22 -0.48 1.48
N PHE A 62 10.22 0.15 0.86
CA PHE A 62 8.99 0.54 1.55
C PHE A 62 8.23 -0.67 2.11
N LEU A 63 8.04 -1.71 1.30
CA LEU A 63 7.27 -2.91 1.67
C LEU A 63 7.95 -3.71 2.79
N ASN A 64 9.28 -3.72 2.83
CA ASN A 64 10.04 -4.37 3.92
C ASN A 64 9.94 -3.62 5.25
N HIS A 65 9.57 -2.34 5.24
CA HIS A 65 9.54 -1.50 6.45
C HIS A 65 8.14 -1.00 6.81
N ILE A 66 7.11 -1.33 6.02
CA ILE A 66 5.75 -0.89 6.28
C ILE A 66 5.24 -1.50 7.58
N ARG A 67 4.87 -0.64 8.52
CA ARG A 67 4.27 -0.98 9.81
C ARG A 67 3.53 0.24 10.34
N PHE A 68 2.47 0.01 11.12
CA PHE A 68 1.81 1.09 11.85
C PHE A 68 2.55 1.32 13.17
N ASP A 69 3.11 2.53 13.36
CA ASP A 69 3.73 2.90 14.63
C ASP A 69 2.66 3.37 15.64
N GLU A 70 3.03 3.50 16.91
CA GLU A 70 2.10 3.87 17.99
C GLU A 70 1.35 5.19 17.72
N SER A 71 2.00 6.17 17.09
CA SER A 71 1.38 7.44 16.71
C SER A 71 0.31 7.27 15.65
N ASP A 72 0.51 6.35 14.70
CA ASP A 72 -0.47 6.06 13.64
C ASP A 72 -1.71 5.42 14.26
N ILE A 73 -1.49 4.45 15.15
CA ILE A 73 -2.54 3.74 15.88
C ILE A 73 -3.35 4.71 16.75
N ALA A 74 -2.68 5.59 17.48
CA ALA A 74 -3.34 6.61 18.29
C ALA A 74 -4.16 7.58 17.42
N TYR A 75 -3.61 8.01 16.28
CA TYR A 75 -4.32 8.86 15.33
C TYR A 75 -5.58 8.19 14.78
N LEU A 76 -5.46 6.95 14.28
CA LEU A 76 -6.59 6.21 13.71
C LEU A 76 -7.69 5.93 14.75
N ALA A 77 -7.32 5.64 16.00
CA ALA A 77 -8.27 5.45 17.10
C ALA A 77 -9.01 6.74 17.50
N SER A 78 -8.45 7.91 17.17
CA SER A 78 -9.07 9.22 17.46
C SER A 78 -10.08 9.66 16.40
N LEU A 79 -10.05 9.07 15.20
CA LEU A 79 -10.93 9.45 14.09
C LEU A 79 -12.38 9.12 14.40
N GLN A 80 -13.27 10.04 14.07
CA GLN A 80 -14.72 9.88 14.20
C GLN A 80 -15.39 9.84 12.83
N GLY A 81 -16.43 9.01 12.71
CA GLY A 81 -17.34 9.02 11.57
C GLY A 81 -18.26 10.23 11.61
N ASN A 82 -19.02 10.40 10.52
CA ASN A 82 -20.01 11.48 10.41
C ASN A 82 -21.18 11.33 11.40
N ASP A 83 -21.30 10.16 12.04
CA ASP A 83 -22.26 9.85 13.10
C ASP A 83 -21.76 10.21 14.51
N GLY A 84 -20.54 10.76 14.64
CA GLY A 84 -19.94 11.13 15.92
C GLY A 84 -19.40 9.94 16.72
N HIS A 85 -19.42 8.73 16.15
CA HIS A 85 -18.82 7.53 16.74
C HIS A 85 -17.39 7.31 16.21
N PRO A 86 -16.55 6.52 16.91
CA PRO A 86 -15.24 6.14 16.38
C PRO A 86 -15.36 5.54 14.98
N LEU A 87 -14.53 6.01 14.04
CA LEU A 87 -14.56 5.56 12.65
C LEU A 87 -14.18 4.07 12.53
N PHE A 88 -13.28 3.60 13.41
CA PHE A 88 -12.78 2.24 13.45
C PHE A 88 -12.99 1.61 14.83
N GLU A 89 -13.39 0.34 14.84
CA GLU A 89 -13.47 -0.44 16.07
C GLU A 89 -12.08 -0.78 16.62
N LYS A 90 -11.97 -0.91 17.94
CA LYS A 90 -10.70 -1.16 18.64
C LYS A 90 -10.02 -2.44 18.15
N GLU A 91 -10.79 -3.46 17.81
CA GLU A 91 -10.34 -4.74 17.28
C GLU A 91 -9.65 -4.59 15.92
N PHE A 92 -10.17 -3.72 15.05
CA PHE A 92 -9.53 -3.40 13.77
C PHE A 92 -8.24 -2.59 13.97
N ILE A 93 -8.24 -1.64 14.91
CA ILE A 93 -7.03 -0.90 15.28
C ILE A 93 -5.94 -1.87 15.79
N ASN A 94 -6.30 -2.83 16.65
CA ASN A 94 -5.40 -3.87 17.14
C ASN A 94 -4.91 -4.83 16.05
N TYR A 95 -5.69 -5.01 14.98
CA TYR A 95 -5.29 -5.76 13.80
C TYR A 95 -4.24 -4.99 12.99
N LEU A 96 -4.46 -3.70 12.72
CA LEU A 96 -3.47 -2.85 12.02
C LEU A 96 -2.13 -2.76 12.76
N ALA A 97 -2.15 -2.70 14.10
CA ALA A 97 -0.95 -2.67 14.93
C ALA A 97 -0.07 -3.93 14.82
N ARG A 98 -0.61 -5.03 14.28
CA ARG A 98 0.09 -6.32 14.07
C ARG A 98 0.22 -6.68 12.60
N LEU A 99 -0.16 -5.77 11.71
CA LEU A 99 -0.11 -6.03 10.28
C LEU A 99 1.36 -6.12 9.84
N GLU A 100 1.69 -7.25 9.21
CA GLU A 100 2.96 -7.46 8.55
C GLU A 100 2.71 -7.75 7.08
N PHE A 101 3.49 -7.14 6.20
CA PHE A 101 3.41 -7.42 4.77
C PHE A 101 3.86 -8.85 4.50
N SER A 102 3.02 -9.63 3.84
CA SER A 102 3.23 -11.07 3.60
C SER A 102 2.89 -11.52 2.18
N CYS A 103 2.73 -10.58 1.25
CA CYS A 103 2.42 -10.90 -0.15
C CYS A 103 3.68 -11.21 -0.95
N ASP A 104 3.51 -12.03 -1.99
CA ASP A 104 4.52 -12.24 -3.02
C ASP A 104 4.55 -11.07 -4.01
N ILE A 105 5.72 -10.80 -4.60
CA ILE A 105 5.87 -9.76 -5.61
C ILE A 105 6.68 -10.29 -6.79
N ASP A 106 6.10 -10.19 -7.98
CA ASP A 106 6.83 -10.36 -9.24
C ASP A 106 6.96 -9.00 -9.92
N ALA A 107 8.15 -8.64 -10.37
CA ALA A 107 8.39 -7.35 -11.00
C ALA A 107 9.37 -7.44 -12.18
N ILE A 108 9.19 -6.56 -13.16
CA ILE A 108 10.16 -6.35 -14.23
C ILE A 108 11.43 -5.70 -13.63
N PRO A 109 12.65 -6.17 -13.99
CA PRO A 109 13.90 -5.55 -13.52
C PRO A 109 14.01 -4.07 -13.91
N GLU A 110 14.57 -3.26 -13.02
CA GLU A 110 14.85 -1.85 -13.33
C GLU A 110 15.78 -1.68 -14.53
N GLY A 111 15.58 -0.61 -15.29
CA GLY A 111 16.29 -0.32 -16.53
C GLY A 111 15.72 -1.04 -17.77
N THR A 112 14.72 -1.91 -17.60
CA THR A 112 14.07 -2.61 -18.71
C THR A 112 13.13 -1.69 -19.50
N LEU A 113 13.12 -1.84 -20.82
CA LEU A 113 12.13 -1.16 -21.68
C LEU A 113 10.77 -1.84 -21.53
N VAL A 114 9.73 -1.03 -21.29
CA VAL A 114 8.35 -1.49 -21.08
C VAL A 114 7.37 -0.69 -21.93
N PHE A 115 6.22 -1.30 -22.20
CA PHE A 115 5.20 -0.85 -23.13
C PHE A 115 3.81 -0.76 -22.48
N PRO A 116 2.88 0.00 -23.08
CA PRO A 116 1.55 0.13 -22.54
C PRO A 116 0.77 -1.19 -22.49
N ASN A 117 -0.04 -1.35 -21.44
CA ASN A 117 -0.95 -2.47 -21.21
C ASN A 117 -0.28 -3.82 -20.97
N GLU A 118 0.97 -3.83 -20.50
CA GLU A 118 1.64 -5.02 -19.97
C GLU A 118 1.91 -4.86 -18.47
N PRO A 119 1.84 -5.95 -17.68
CA PRO A 119 2.13 -5.88 -16.25
C PRO A 119 3.60 -5.53 -15.96
N LEU A 120 3.80 -4.52 -15.13
CA LEU A 120 5.11 -4.14 -14.58
C LEU A 120 5.42 -4.85 -13.26
N LEU A 121 4.38 -5.00 -12.43
CA LEU A 121 4.45 -5.58 -11.10
C LEU A 121 3.16 -6.34 -10.84
N ARG A 122 3.29 -7.51 -10.22
CA ARG A 122 2.20 -8.31 -9.66
C ARG A 122 2.39 -8.41 -8.15
N VAL A 123 1.31 -8.11 -7.42
CA VAL A 123 1.16 -8.41 -5.98
C VAL A 123 0.05 -9.45 -5.86
#